data_AF-A0A956I5R8-F1
#
_entry.id   AF-A0A956I5R8-F1
#
_cell.length_a   1.000
_cell.length_b   1.000
_cell.length_c   1.000
_cell.angle_alpha   90.00
_cell.angle_beta   90.00
_cell.angle_gamma   90.00
#
_symmetry.space_group_name_H-M   'P 1'
#
loop_
_entity.id
_entity.type
_entity.pdbx_description
1 polymer ?
#
loop_
_entity_poly.entity_id
_entity_poly.type
_entity_poly.pdbx_seq_one_letter_code
_entity_poly.pdbx_strand_id
1 'polypeptide(L)'
;MSPRPLAALLLLLAAGSAHADAPPPPRSPRPEVRVSRLVGGRSLREVHARLRQIDMGDCQTTFMGGDVYAEIRIDAAGRLTVESTRAAEEPRVYAACVARRLAAARFAPGAANGTRAQVQVRFPSLGLGR
;
A
#
# COMPACT_ATOMS: atom_id res chain seq x y z
N MET A 1 -64.10 44.98 2.97
CA MET A 1 -63.88 44.59 1.57
C MET A 1 -62.92 43.41 1.54
N SER A 2 -63.40 42.21 1.17
CA SER A 2 -62.53 41.10 0.75
C SER A 2 -62.11 41.31 -0.71
N PRO A 3 -60.96 40.76 -1.13
CA PRO A 3 -61.03 39.45 -1.80
C PRO A 3 -59.92 38.46 -1.38
N ARG A 4 -60.38 37.25 -0.99
CA ARG A 4 -60.06 35.88 -1.44
C ARG A 4 -58.73 35.52 -2.18
N PRO A 5 -58.36 34.22 -2.17
CA PRO A 5 -57.03 33.72 -1.81
C PRO A 5 -56.26 33.07 -2.96
N LEU A 6 -54.99 32.73 -2.74
CA LEU A 6 -54.24 31.81 -3.60
C LEU A 6 -53.40 30.86 -2.74
N ALA A 7 -53.74 29.58 -2.87
CA ALA A 7 -52.97 28.45 -2.37
C ALA A 7 -51.76 28.17 -3.27
N ALA A 8 -50.61 27.83 -2.68
CA ALA A 8 -49.59 26.95 -3.26
C ALA A 8 -48.61 26.58 -2.13
N LEU A 9 -48.70 25.37 -1.57
CA LEU A 9 -48.05 24.13 -2.01
C LEU A 9 -46.60 23.99 -1.49
N LEU A 10 -46.46 23.04 -0.54
CA LEU A 10 -45.31 22.19 -0.18
C LEU A 10 -43.90 22.57 -0.65
N LEU A 11 -42.92 22.44 0.27
CA LEU A 11 -41.95 21.33 0.24
C LEU A 11 -41.03 21.33 1.47
N LEU A 12 -40.99 20.18 2.14
CA LEU A 12 -39.98 19.83 3.14
C LEU A 12 -38.59 19.85 2.51
N LEU A 13 -37.63 20.55 3.13
CA LEU A 13 -36.23 20.15 3.02
C LEU A 13 -35.73 19.76 4.41
N ALA A 14 -35.51 18.46 4.56
CA ALA A 14 -34.69 17.88 5.60
C ALA A 14 -33.33 18.59 5.62
N ALA A 15 -32.96 19.16 6.77
CA ALA A 15 -31.61 19.57 7.07
C ALA A 15 -30.74 18.31 7.18
N GLY A 16 -30.33 17.77 6.02
CA GLY A 16 -29.22 16.85 5.93
C GLY A 16 -27.96 17.65 6.24
N SER A 17 -27.38 17.43 7.42
CA SER A 17 -26.04 17.88 7.77
C SER A 17 -25.05 17.20 6.83
N ALA A 18 -24.86 17.78 5.65
CA ALA A 18 -23.69 17.51 4.83
C ALA A 18 -22.50 18.13 5.58
N HIS A 19 -21.91 17.36 6.50
CA HIS A 19 -20.49 17.53 6.77
C HIS A 19 -19.83 17.37 5.41
N ALA A 20 -19.37 18.49 4.85
CA ALA A 20 -18.50 18.49 3.70
C ALA A 20 -17.31 17.62 4.11
N ASP A 21 -17.30 16.39 3.60
CA ASP A 21 -16.20 15.44 3.65
C ASP A 21 -15.05 16.15 2.93
N ALA A 22 -14.25 16.90 3.71
CA ALA A 22 -13.01 17.43 3.19
C ALA A 22 -12.26 16.22 2.64
N PRO A 23 -11.86 16.23 1.34
CA PRO A 23 -11.16 15.10 0.78
C PRO A 23 -10.00 14.79 1.72
N PRO A 24 -9.79 13.51 2.08
CA PRO A 24 -8.71 13.15 3.00
C PRO A 24 -7.43 13.81 2.48
N PRO A 25 -6.61 14.42 3.35
CA PRO A 25 -5.42 15.14 2.93
C PRO A 25 -4.64 14.27 1.95
N PRO A 26 -4.10 14.84 0.85
CA PRO A 26 -3.40 14.06 -0.15
C PRO A 26 -2.36 13.21 0.58
N ARG A 27 -2.53 11.89 0.54
CA ARG A 27 -1.61 10.97 1.22
C ARG A 27 -0.23 11.31 0.65
N SER A 28 0.68 11.75 1.52
CA SER A 28 2.08 11.95 1.14
C SER A 28 2.51 10.74 0.31
N PRO A 29 3.24 10.93 -0.79
CA PRO A 29 3.54 9.85 -1.70
C PRO A 29 4.37 8.80 -0.93
N ARG A 30 3.69 7.73 -0.46
CA ARG A 30 4.30 6.65 0.31
C ARG A 30 4.84 5.58 -0.63
N PRO A 31 5.88 4.83 -0.22
CA PRO A 31 6.34 3.72 -1.02
C PRO A 31 5.25 2.65 -1.12
N GLU A 32 5.05 2.10 -2.30
CA GLU A 32 4.03 1.12 -2.60
C GLU A 32 4.66 -0.26 -2.78
N VAL A 33 4.18 -1.26 -2.05
CA VAL A 33 4.56 -2.65 -2.25
C VAL A 33 3.59 -3.29 -3.26
N ARG A 34 4.14 -3.77 -4.38
CA ARG A 34 3.44 -4.52 -5.42
C ARG A 34 3.99 -5.94 -5.48
N VAL A 35 3.11 -6.92 -5.66
CA VAL A 35 3.52 -8.32 -5.79
C VAL A 35 3.30 -8.75 -7.23
N SER A 36 4.40 -8.88 -7.98
CA SER A 36 4.39 -9.13 -9.43
C SER A 36 4.20 -10.60 -9.76
N ARG A 37 4.66 -11.50 -8.88
CA ARG A 37 4.48 -12.94 -9.03
C ARG A 37 4.41 -13.60 -7.66
N LEU A 38 3.52 -14.57 -7.52
CA LEU A 38 3.37 -15.43 -6.34
C LEU A 38 3.21 -16.87 -6.84
N VAL A 39 4.07 -17.76 -6.40
CA VAL A 39 4.04 -19.18 -6.78
C VAL A 39 4.29 -20.06 -5.56
N GLY A 40 3.63 -21.21 -5.50
CA GLY A 40 3.76 -22.18 -4.40
C GLY A 40 3.07 -21.76 -3.09
N GLY A 41 2.73 -22.75 -2.26
CA GLY A 41 2.02 -22.55 -0.99
C GLY A 41 0.49 -22.53 -1.12
N ARG A 42 -0.19 -22.54 0.03
CA ARG A 42 -1.65 -22.75 0.13
C ARG A 42 -2.46 -21.45 0.20
N SER A 43 -1.90 -20.37 0.75
CA SER A 43 -2.63 -19.10 1.00
C SER A 43 -2.07 -17.91 0.23
N LEU A 44 -1.94 -18.02 -1.10
CA LEU A 44 -1.35 -16.95 -1.93
C LEU A 44 -2.04 -15.59 -1.78
N ARG A 45 -3.37 -15.57 -1.60
CA ARG A 45 -4.15 -14.34 -1.40
C ARG A 45 -3.80 -13.64 -0.08
N GLU A 46 -3.65 -14.41 0.98
CA GLU A 46 -3.26 -13.89 2.30
C GLU A 46 -1.82 -13.37 2.27
N VAL A 47 -0.92 -14.12 1.60
CA VAL A 47 0.46 -13.68 1.41
C VAL A 47 0.51 -12.36 0.66
N HIS A 48 -0.22 -12.25 -0.45
CA HIS A 48 -0.33 -11.02 -1.21
C HIS A 48 -0.82 -9.85 -0.33
N ALA A 49 -1.92 -10.04 0.39
CA ALA A 49 -2.50 -8.99 1.23
C ALA A 49 -1.52 -8.51 2.30
N ARG A 50 -0.82 -9.44 2.95
CA ARG A 50 0.13 -9.12 4.02
C ARG A 50 1.41 -8.47 3.50
N LEU A 51 1.94 -8.89 2.35
CA LEU A 51 3.09 -8.24 1.71
C LEU A 51 2.77 -6.77 1.38
N ARG A 52 1.55 -6.48 0.89
CA ARG A 52 1.11 -5.11 0.57
C ARG A 52 0.92 -4.21 1.79
N GLN A 53 0.81 -4.79 2.99
CA GLN A 53 0.67 -4.06 4.25
C GLN A 53 2.03 -3.73 4.90
N ILE A 54 3.14 -4.21 4.35
CA ILE A 54 4.46 -3.92 4.90
C ILE A 54 4.78 -2.44 4.68
N ASP A 55 4.93 -1.72 5.79
CA ASP A 55 5.29 -0.30 5.75
C ASP A 55 6.78 -0.13 5.38
N MET A 56 6.99 0.61 4.30
CA MET A 56 8.30 0.93 3.74
C MET A 56 8.65 2.41 3.88
N GLY A 57 7.83 3.19 4.61
CA GLY A 57 7.98 4.64 4.75
C GLY A 57 9.34 5.04 5.34
N ASP A 58 9.84 4.27 6.30
CA ASP A 58 11.15 4.49 6.91
C ASP A 58 12.33 4.26 5.94
N CYS A 59 12.11 3.59 4.80
CA CYS A 59 13.12 3.41 3.76
C CYS A 59 13.19 4.60 2.78
N GLN A 60 12.25 5.56 2.86
CA GLN A 60 12.13 6.68 1.92
C GLN A 60 13.01 7.89 2.26
N THR A 61 13.64 7.93 3.44
CA THR A 61 14.26 9.13 4.04
C THR A 61 15.40 9.79 3.24
N THR A 62 15.84 9.22 2.12
CA THR A 62 16.99 9.72 1.36
C THR A 62 16.79 9.69 -0.17
N PHE A 63 15.60 9.32 -0.67
CA PHE A 63 15.43 8.90 -2.07
C PHE A 63 14.62 9.86 -2.96
N MET A 64 15.10 10.04 -4.20
CA MET A 64 14.42 10.78 -5.28
C MET A 64 13.50 9.88 -6.14
N GLY A 65 13.03 8.77 -5.59
CA GLY A 65 12.11 7.83 -6.25
C GLY A 65 12.77 6.83 -7.18
N GLY A 66 12.07 5.71 -7.42
CA GLY A 66 12.56 4.56 -8.18
C GLY A 66 12.02 3.23 -7.63
N ASP A 67 12.43 2.12 -8.24
CA ASP A 67 11.91 0.78 -7.95
C ASP A 67 12.97 -0.17 -7.36
N VAL A 68 12.57 -0.94 -6.35
CA VAL A 68 13.35 -2.06 -5.80
C VAL A 68 12.60 -3.37 -6.05
N TYR A 69 13.26 -4.32 -6.69
CA TYR A 69 12.76 -5.66 -6.94
C TYR A 69 13.41 -6.63 -5.95
N ALA A 70 12.58 -7.46 -5.30
CA ALA A 70 13.03 -8.46 -4.35
C ALA A 70 12.43 -9.83 -4.68
N GLU A 71 13.26 -10.85 -4.63
CA GLU A 71 12.82 -12.25 -4.67
C GLU A 71 12.81 -12.79 -3.25
N ILE A 72 11.67 -13.36 -2.84
CA ILE A 72 11.47 -13.84 -1.48
C ILE A 72 10.99 -15.28 -1.46
N ARG A 73 11.28 -15.96 -0.36
CA ARG A 73 10.78 -17.29 -0.03
C ARG A 73 10.25 -17.32 1.39
N ILE A 74 9.15 -18.02 1.62
CA ILE A 74 8.56 -18.19 2.96
C ILE A 74 8.66 -19.67 3.36
N ASP A 75 9.24 -19.93 4.55
CA ASP A 75 9.43 -21.28 5.07
C ASP A 75 8.21 -21.83 5.82
N ALA A 76 8.28 -23.09 6.25
CA ALA A 76 7.19 -23.75 6.99
C ALA A 76 6.88 -23.08 8.34
N ALA A 77 7.87 -22.40 8.94
CA ALA A 77 7.70 -21.64 10.17
C ALA A 77 7.11 -20.23 9.92
N GLY A 78 6.81 -19.89 8.66
CA GLY A 78 6.27 -18.58 8.30
C GLY A 78 7.32 -17.47 8.28
N ARG A 79 8.61 -17.80 8.22
CA ARG A 79 9.69 -16.82 8.09
C ARG A 79 9.91 -16.47 6.62
N LEU A 80 9.92 -15.17 6.33
CA LEU A 80 10.28 -14.65 5.02
C LEU A 80 11.80 -14.47 4.94
N THR A 81 12.42 -15.11 3.95
CA THR A 81 13.81 -14.91 3.56
C THR A 81 13.87 -14.19 2.22
N VAL A 82 14.75 -13.19 2.11
CA VAL A 82 15.00 -12.46 0.87
C VAL A 82 16.15 -13.16 0.14
N GLU A 83 15.87 -13.75 -1.02
CA GLU A 83 16.85 -14.49 -1.83
C GLU A 83 17.71 -13.53 -2.66
N SER A 84 17.11 -12.49 -3.21
CA SER A 84 17.82 -11.47 -4.00
C SER A 84 17.11 -10.12 -3.90
N THR A 85 17.88 -9.04 -4.07
CA THR A 85 17.34 -7.69 -4.27
C THR A 85 18.08 -6.98 -5.40
N ARG A 86 17.35 -6.21 -6.20
CA ARG A 86 17.88 -5.39 -7.28
C ARG A 86 17.16 -4.05 -7.26
N ALA A 87 17.90 -2.96 -7.23
CA ALA A 87 17.33 -1.62 -7.44
C ALA A 87 17.46 -1.27 -8.93
N ALA A 88 16.44 -0.64 -9.51
CA ALA A 88 16.51 -0.14 -10.88
C ALA A 88 17.48 1.04 -11.00
N GLU A 89 17.62 1.83 -9.93
CA GLU A 89 18.46 3.03 -9.88
C GLU A 89 19.40 2.94 -8.66
N GLU A 90 20.65 3.36 -8.82
CA GLU A 90 21.59 3.48 -7.69
C GLU A 90 21.06 4.51 -6.71
N PRO A 91 21.05 4.23 -5.39
CA PRO A 91 22.01 3.49 -4.57
C PRO A 91 21.49 2.19 -3.90
N ARG A 92 22.43 1.26 -3.68
CA ARG A 92 22.25 -0.05 -3.02
C ARG A 92 21.69 -0.01 -1.58
N VAL A 93 21.73 1.15 -0.92
CA VAL A 93 21.28 1.34 0.47
C VAL A 93 19.77 1.05 0.63
N TYR A 94 18.95 1.30 -0.39
CA TYR A 94 17.51 1.05 -0.33
C TYR A 94 17.16 -0.42 -0.46
N ALA A 95 17.89 -1.17 -1.29
CA ALA A 95 17.73 -2.61 -1.40
C ALA A 95 17.98 -3.30 -0.05
N ALA A 96 18.97 -2.84 0.72
CA ALA A 96 19.22 -3.31 2.08
C ALA A 96 18.10 -2.95 3.07
N CYS A 97 17.53 -1.74 2.97
CA CYS A 97 16.38 -1.35 3.81
C CYS A 97 15.15 -2.21 3.52
N VAL A 98 14.79 -2.35 2.24
CA VAL A 98 13.68 -3.18 1.77
C VAL A 98 13.88 -4.63 2.21
N ALA A 99 15.07 -5.19 2.03
CA ALA A 99 15.36 -6.56 2.44
C ALA A 99 15.12 -6.78 3.94
N ARG A 100 15.58 -5.85 4.79
CA ARG A 100 15.37 -5.92 6.25
C ARG A 100 13.88 -5.84 6.62
N ARG A 101 13.13 -4.95 5.97
CA ARG A 101 11.68 -4.79 6.22
C ARG A 101 10.88 -6.01 5.80
N LEU A 102 11.19 -6.57 4.63
CA LEU A 102 10.58 -7.82 4.17
C LEU A 102 10.92 -8.98 5.12
N ALA A 103 12.18 -9.14 5.51
CA ALA A 103 12.61 -10.23 6.40
C ALA A 103 12.02 -10.14 7.83
N ALA A 104 11.64 -8.93 8.27
CA ALA A 104 10.95 -8.74 9.54
C ALA A 104 9.49 -9.23 9.51
N ALA A 105 8.89 -9.38 8.33
CA ALA A 105 7.53 -9.88 8.20
C ALA A 105 7.46 -11.36 8.58
N ARG A 106 6.46 -11.70 9.41
CA ARG A 106 6.14 -13.08 9.78
C ARG A 106 4.74 -13.45 9.35
N PHE A 107 4.57 -14.71 8.96
CA PHE A 107 3.31 -15.33 8.59
C PHE A 107 2.95 -16.39 9.62
N ALA A 108 1.67 -16.77 9.68
CA ALA A 108 1.28 -17.92 10.47
C ALA A 108 2.02 -19.17 9.96
N PRO A 109 2.53 -20.04 10.86
CA PRO A 109 3.18 -21.29 10.46
C PRO A 109 2.29 -22.10 9.51
N GLY A 110 2.87 -22.62 8.43
CA GLY A 110 2.15 -23.41 7.41
C GLY A 110 1.28 -22.62 6.41
N ALA A 111 0.90 -21.37 6.68
CA ALA A 111 0.02 -20.59 5.78
C ALA A 111 0.68 -20.28 4.43
N ALA A 112 1.98 -19.99 4.46
CA ALA A 112 2.76 -19.54 3.31
C ALA A 112 3.95 -20.48 3.00
N ASN A 113 3.91 -21.72 3.52
CA ASN A 113 5.03 -22.65 3.35
C ASN A 113 5.31 -22.93 1.88
N GLY A 114 6.56 -22.71 1.46
CA GLY A 114 7.00 -22.96 0.09
C GLY A 114 6.57 -21.87 -0.89
N THR A 115 5.95 -20.78 -0.42
CA THR A 115 5.64 -19.63 -1.27
C THR A 115 6.91 -18.91 -1.67
N ARG A 116 7.05 -18.66 -2.97
CA ARG A 116 8.02 -17.72 -3.54
C ARG A 116 7.28 -16.55 -4.16
N ALA A 117 7.82 -15.36 -4.01
CA ALA A 117 7.23 -14.18 -4.62
C ALA A 117 8.30 -13.23 -5.19
N GLN A 118 7.90 -12.53 -6.25
CA GLN A 118 8.61 -11.36 -6.75
C GLN A 118 7.85 -10.13 -6.29
N VAL A 119 8.53 -9.29 -5.52
CA VAL A 119 7.99 -8.07 -4.93
C VAL A 119 8.67 -6.87 -5.56
N GLN A 120 7.90 -5.90 -6.02
CA GLN A 120 8.36 -4.60 -6.44
C GLN A 120 7.96 -3.59 -5.36
N VAL A 121 8.92 -2.84 -4.83
CA VAL A 121 8.68 -1.71 -3.95
C VAL A 121 8.95 -0.46 -4.75
N ARG A 122 7.88 0.29 -5.04
CA ARG A 122 7.94 1.55 -5.77
C ARG A 122 8.03 2.68 -4.78
N PHE A 123 9.15 3.40 -4.78
CA PHE A 123 9.28 4.63 -4.05
C PHE A 123 8.90 5.78 -4.98
N PRO A 124 7.88 6.58 -4.65
CA PRO A 124 7.52 7.71 -5.48
C PRO A 124 8.61 8.79 -5.38
N SER A 125 8.91 9.40 -6.52
CA SER A 125 9.82 10.54 -6.59
C SER A 125 9.21 11.69 -5.78
N LEU A 126 9.97 12.22 -4.83
CA LEU A 126 9.53 13.30 -3.95
C LEU A 126 9.43 14.66 -4.66
N GLY A 127 9.62 14.71 -5.98
CA GLY A 127 9.39 15.90 -6.79
C GLY A 127 10.00 17.15 -6.16
N LEU A 128 11.32 17.17 -5.98
CA LEU A 128 11.99 18.46 -5.82
C LEU A 128 11.77 19.21 -7.13
N GLY A 129 10.76 20.09 -7.12
CA GLY A 129 10.27 20.81 -8.28
C GLY A 129 11.40 21.48 -9.03
N ARG A 130 11.33 21.38 -10.36
CA ARG A 130 11.87 22.42 -11.22
C ARG A 130 10.91 23.60 -11.22
#